data_AF-A0A1S2HA01-F1
#
_entry.id   AF-A0A1S2HA01-F1
#
_cell.length_a   1.000
_cell.length_b   1.000
_cell.length_c   1.000
_cell.angle_alpha   90.00
_cell.angle_beta   90.00
_cell.angle_gamma   90.00
#
_symmetry.space_group_name_H-M   'P 1'
#
loop_
_entity.id
_entity.type
_entity.pdbx_description
1 polymer ?
#
loop_
_entity_poly.entity_id
_entity_poly.type
_entity_poly.pdbx_seq_one_letter_code
_entity_poly.pdbx_strand_id
1 'polypeptide(L)'
;MDAQSTLLGRPQPETTAFDWIMHPGLDRFQIRATTDLGTARRSTAVTVPSEDTFPLLAAPLLRRLHQQPAATPNHAWMIAVHIGDTGRALRELAALRPTFAGADPAEFTATDRMIRLLEHDCRHGALAAEELDDAAASGAQLGAPWMTNLLATEVAYAVRPRNAALRTGQRFGDERTDLMSISVGLADARHLLDRATFGQARVRADDTLRRAKRAGLPLHAARAQTIVTIADAVTGDVGPAADAADILVRLGARDGFTDIQLSGEHARLLLAARAGDWDRILDDGERLLGCLRAAPRSIAAARIALDIVEASTMAAEPATNLIGELLDAWDPHASALHEVAYLALLAGLGGGPAGWLARNAVRAAEQHKLHFDAARLQYAFASEMADRGNVEAQLDALEQARHRFARAGARDWARRVEQQLTAAQAAVADAALHVALTEQEARVAALAASGMTNKQIAVELFLSPRTVSGHLYRAFPKLGVTTRAGLRDALTAARLR
;
A
#
# COMPACT_ATOMS: atom_id res chain seq x y z
N MET A 1 -12.80 -68.31 19.70
CA MET A 1 -12.36 -67.13 20.47
C MET A 1 -12.00 -66.05 19.47
N ASP A 2 -12.30 -64.81 19.84
CA ASP A 2 -11.84 -63.54 19.25
C ASP A 2 -12.72 -62.82 18.23
N ALA A 3 -13.65 -62.04 18.83
CA ALA A 3 -13.77 -60.59 18.75
C ALA A 3 -13.96 -59.91 17.38
N GLN A 4 -15.21 -59.46 17.19
CA GLN A 4 -15.66 -58.39 16.32
C GLN A 4 -14.81 -57.11 16.50
N SER A 5 -14.37 -56.49 15.40
CA SER A 5 -13.98 -55.08 15.37
C SER A 5 -14.99 -54.30 14.53
N THR A 6 -15.74 -53.44 15.23
CA THR A 6 -16.67 -52.47 14.70
C THR A 6 -15.88 -51.32 14.04
N LEU A 7 -15.84 -51.26 12.71
CA LEU A 7 -15.41 -50.06 11.98
C LEU A 7 -16.57 -49.05 12.01
N LEU A 8 -16.59 -48.21 13.04
CA LEU A 8 -17.35 -46.96 13.05
C LEU A 8 -16.91 -46.13 11.83
N GLY A 9 -17.86 -45.84 10.94
CA GLY A 9 -17.64 -45.00 9.76
C GLY A 9 -17.05 -43.65 10.14
N ARG A 10 -15.99 -43.23 9.43
CA ARG A 10 -15.49 -41.86 9.53
C ARG A 10 -16.61 -40.90 9.10
N PRO A 11 -16.90 -39.84 9.87
CA PRO A 11 -17.80 -38.78 9.39
C PRO A 11 -17.17 -38.13 8.15
N GLN A 12 -17.94 -38.03 7.06
CA GLN A 12 -17.53 -37.20 5.92
C GLN A 12 -17.60 -35.72 6.34
N PRO A 13 -16.66 -34.87 5.89
CA PRO A 13 -16.68 -33.45 6.21
C PRO A 13 -17.93 -32.79 5.61
N GLU A 14 -18.64 -32.01 6.43
CA GLU A 14 -19.79 -31.22 6.01
C GLU A 14 -19.38 -30.25 4.90
N THR A 15 -19.90 -30.46 3.70
CA THR A 15 -19.64 -29.61 2.54
C THR A 15 -20.83 -28.68 2.34
N THR A 16 -20.60 -27.38 2.46
CA THR A 16 -21.62 -26.35 2.17
C THR A 16 -21.31 -25.69 0.83
N ALA A 17 -22.21 -25.86 -0.14
CA ALA A 17 -22.15 -25.24 -1.45
C ALA A 17 -23.08 -24.01 -1.52
N PHE A 18 -22.64 -22.94 -2.19
CA PHE A 18 -23.42 -21.72 -2.36
C PHE A 18 -23.72 -21.49 -3.85
N ASP A 19 -25.00 -21.57 -4.22
CA ASP A 19 -25.47 -21.27 -5.57
C ASP A 19 -26.10 -19.88 -5.60
N TRP A 20 -25.61 -19.05 -6.52
CA TRP A 20 -26.12 -17.70 -6.78
C TRP A 20 -26.99 -17.74 -8.03
N ILE A 21 -28.30 -17.65 -7.85
CA ILE A 21 -29.26 -17.72 -8.95
C ILE A 21 -29.80 -16.30 -9.17
N MET A 22 -29.34 -15.67 -10.24
CA MET A 22 -29.94 -14.43 -10.75
C MET A 22 -31.20 -14.83 -11.53
N HIS A 23 -32.36 -14.27 -11.17
CA HIS A 23 -33.61 -14.53 -11.90
C HIS A 23 -33.78 -13.45 -12.97
N PRO A 24 -33.56 -13.77 -14.26
CA PRO A 24 -33.66 -12.77 -15.32
C PRO A 24 -35.11 -12.29 -15.42
N GLY A 25 -35.34 -10.98 -15.19
CA GLY A 25 -36.66 -10.35 -15.27
C GLY A 25 -37.41 -10.16 -13.94
N LEU A 26 -36.83 -10.53 -12.80
CA LEU A 26 -37.45 -10.34 -11.48
C LEU A 26 -36.73 -9.35 -10.56
N ASP A 27 -35.67 -8.68 -11.03
CA ASP A 27 -34.88 -7.72 -10.23
C ASP A 27 -34.61 -8.26 -8.81
N ARG A 28 -34.18 -9.53 -8.75
CA ARG A 28 -33.98 -10.29 -7.51
C ARG A 28 -32.84 -11.30 -7.64
N PHE A 29 -32.07 -11.45 -6.57
CA PHE A 29 -31.06 -12.49 -6.38
C PHE A 29 -31.58 -13.56 -5.44
N GLN A 30 -31.33 -14.83 -5.75
CA GLN A 30 -31.57 -15.94 -4.83
C GLN A 30 -30.23 -16.58 -4.45
N ILE A 31 -29.90 -16.54 -3.15
CA ILE A 31 -28.72 -17.18 -2.58
C ILE A 31 -29.18 -18.50 -1.97
N ARG A 32 -28.67 -19.62 -2.47
CA ARG A 32 -28.98 -20.96 -1.97
C ARG A 32 -27.75 -21.57 -1.32
N ALA A 33 -27.79 -21.74 0.00
CA ALA A 33 -26.79 -22.49 0.74
C ALA A 33 -27.26 -23.94 0.89
N THR A 34 -26.48 -24.89 0.42
CA THR A 34 -26.81 -26.32 0.53
C THR A 34 -25.71 -27.02 1.30
N THR A 35 -26.06 -27.56 2.47
CA THR A 35 -25.15 -28.28 3.35
C THR A 35 -25.46 -29.78 3.28
N ASP A 36 -24.43 -30.57 3.00
CA ASP A 36 -24.50 -32.03 3.03
C ASP A 36 -24.06 -32.53 4.41
N LEU A 37 -25.00 -33.07 5.19
CA LEU A 37 -24.79 -33.57 6.56
C LEU A 37 -24.63 -35.09 6.59
N GLY A 38 -24.10 -35.68 5.52
CA GLY A 38 -23.83 -37.11 5.36
C GLY A 38 -25.06 -37.99 5.09
N THR A 39 -26.13 -37.89 5.89
CA THR A 39 -27.39 -38.65 5.69
C THR A 39 -28.59 -37.77 5.30
N ALA A 40 -28.42 -36.45 5.34
CA ALA A 40 -29.46 -35.49 4.99
C ALA A 40 -28.85 -34.31 4.25
N ARG A 41 -29.50 -33.91 3.14
CA ARG A 41 -29.18 -32.71 2.40
C ARG A 41 -30.13 -31.60 2.84
N ARG A 42 -29.59 -30.49 3.35
CA ARG A 42 -30.40 -29.32 3.74
C ARG A 42 -30.06 -28.14 2.86
N SER A 43 -31.08 -27.49 2.30
CA SER A 43 -30.90 -26.33 1.43
C SER A 43 -31.73 -25.17 1.97
N THR A 44 -31.09 -24.01 2.13
CA THR A 44 -31.71 -22.77 2.57
C THR A 44 -31.57 -21.75 1.45
N ALA A 45 -32.68 -21.20 0.97
CA ALA A 45 -32.67 -20.20 -0.10
C ALA A 45 -33.24 -18.87 0.39
N VAL A 46 -32.49 -17.79 0.18
CA VAL A 46 -32.88 -16.42 0.51
C VAL A 46 -33.05 -15.63 -0.78
N THR A 47 -34.21 -14.99 -0.97
CA THR A 47 -34.50 -14.14 -2.14
C THR A 47 -34.43 -12.67 -1.74
N VAL A 48 -33.72 -11.86 -2.51
CA VAL A 48 -33.41 -10.45 -2.20
C VAL A 48 -33.69 -9.57 -3.41
N PRO A 49 -34.32 -8.39 -3.28
CA PRO A 49 -34.47 -7.42 -4.38
C PRO A 49 -33.11 -6.92 -4.88
N SER A 50 -33.00 -6.58 -6.17
CA SER A 50 -31.75 -6.11 -6.81
C SER A 50 -31.48 -4.62 -6.63
N GLU A 51 -32.48 -3.84 -6.22
CA GLU A 51 -32.37 -2.39 -6.03
C GLU A 51 -31.69 -2.01 -4.71
N ASP A 52 -31.57 -2.94 -3.76
CA ASP A 52 -30.82 -2.73 -2.53
C ASP A 52 -29.34 -3.07 -2.78
N THR A 53 -28.46 -2.07 -2.80
CA THR A 53 -27.00 -2.27 -2.95
C THR A 53 -26.48 -3.15 -1.80
N PHE A 54 -25.65 -4.13 -2.17
CA PHE A 54 -25.12 -5.21 -1.33
C PHE A 54 -24.66 -4.81 0.10
N PRO A 55 -24.06 -3.60 0.35
CA PRO A 55 -23.70 -3.17 1.71
C PRO A 55 -24.86 -2.77 2.60
N LEU A 56 -25.98 -2.26 2.05
CA LEU A 56 -27.15 -1.86 2.85
C LEU A 56 -27.96 -3.08 3.33
N LEU A 57 -27.79 -4.22 2.65
CA LEU A 57 -28.45 -5.49 2.95
C LEU A 57 -27.79 -6.30 4.07
N ALA A 58 -26.59 -5.94 4.54
CA ALA A 58 -25.85 -6.71 5.54
C ALA A 58 -26.69 -7.04 6.78
N ALA A 59 -27.21 -6.01 7.42
CA ALA A 59 -27.94 -6.14 8.68
C ALA A 59 -29.32 -6.79 8.50
N PRO A 60 -30.13 -6.48 7.47
CA PRO A 60 -31.38 -7.19 7.19
C PRO A 60 -31.17 -8.66 6.79
N LEU A 61 -30.12 -8.98 6.04
CA LEU A 61 -29.84 -10.32 5.51
C LEU A 61 -29.27 -11.23 6.61
N LEU A 62 -28.36 -10.73 7.45
CA LEU A 62 -27.93 -11.41 8.68
C LEU A 62 -29.10 -11.66 9.63
N ARG A 63 -30.00 -10.68 9.81
CA ARG A 63 -31.23 -10.83 10.63
C ARG A 63 -32.22 -11.84 10.05
N ARG A 64 -32.37 -11.93 8.73
CA ARG A 64 -33.26 -12.91 8.08
C ARG A 64 -32.69 -14.32 8.07
N LEU A 65 -31.37 -14.49 7.90
CA LEU A 65 -30.73 -15.80 8.11
C LEU A 65 -30.89 -16.25 9.55
N HIS A 66 -30.72 -15.37 10.53
CA HIS A 66 -30.93 -15.70 11.95
C HIS A 66 -32.35 -16.22 12.26
N GLN A 67 -33.38 -15.77 11.53
CA GLN A 67 -34.75 -16.28 11.67
C GLN A 67 -34.93 -17.70 11.12
N GLN A 68 -33.92 -18.27 10.45
CA GLN A 68 -33.93 -19.65 9.97
C GLN A 68 -33.30 -20.57 11.04
N PRO A 69 -33.99 -21.62 11.51
CA PRO A 69 -33.48 -22.54 12.52
C PRO A 69 -32.22 -23.35 12.11
N ALA A 70 -31.73 -23.17 10.87
CA ALA A 70 -30.52 -23.80 10.33
C ALA A 70 -29.33 -22.82 10.17
N ALA A 71 -29.47 -21.54 10.53
CA ALA A 71 -28.39 -20.57 10.39
C ALA A 71 -27.37 -20.68 11.52
N THR A 72 -26.15 -21.05 11.16
CA THR A 72 -25.00 -21.16 12.08
C THR A 72 -24.19 -19.85 12.10
N PRO A 73 -23.34 -19.61 13.13
CA PRO A 73 -22.40 -18.48 13.16
C PRO A 73 -21.55 -18.34 11.88
N ASN A 74 -21.23 -19.48 11.25
CA ASN A 74 -20.45 -19.56 10.01
C ASN A 74 -21.16 -18.91 8.81
N HIS A 75 -22.48 -19.06 8.70
CA HIS A 75 -23.27 -18.43 7.64
C HIS A 75 -23.29 -16.90 7.79
N ALA A 76 -23.39 -16.41 9.03
CA ALA A 76 -23.34 -14.98 9.32
C ALA A 76 -21.96 -14.38 9.00
N TRP A 77 -20.89 -15.08 9.38
CA TRP A 77 -19.52 -14.62 9.12
C TRP A 77 -19.16 -14.59 7.62
N MET A 78 -19.48 -15.64 6.85
CA MET A 78 -19.20 -15.67 5.41
C MET A 78 -19.93 -14.59 4.63
N ILE A 79 -21.16 -14.27 5.03
CA ILE A 79 -21.96 -13.20 4.47
C ILE A 79 -21.33 -11.85 4.80
N ALA A 80 -20.95 -11.64 6.07
CA ALA A 80 -20.32 -10.40 6.51
C ALA A 80 -18.98 -10.12 5.78
N VAL A 81 -18.19 -11.16 5.51
CA VAL A 81 -16.96 -11.07 4.69
C VAL A 81 -17.26 -10.78 3.22
N HIS A 82 -18.28 -11.40 2.64
CA HIS A 82 -18.72 -11.16 1.25
C HIS A 82 -19.28 -9.75 1.04
N ILE A 83 -19.63 -9.04 2.11
CA ILE A 83 -20.17 -7.69 2.09
C ILE A 83 -19.05 -6.62 2.08
N GLY A 84 -17.78 -7.00 2.30
CA GLY A 84 -16.64 -6.14 1.97
C GLY A 84 -16.36 -4.96 2.91
N ASP A 85 -17.13 -4.76 3.98
CA ASP A 85 -16.85 -3.82 5.08
C ASP A 85 -16.54 -4.61 6.36
N THR A 86 -15.25 -4.91 6.57
CA THR A 86 -14.77 -5.68 7.72
C THR A 86 -15.15 -5.02 9.05
N GLY A 87 -15.15 -3.69 9.13
CA GLY A 87 -15.48 -2.97 10.37
C GLY A 87 -16.96 -3.06 10.73
N ARG A 88 -17.84 -2.93 9.74
CA ARG A 88 -19.29 -3.11 9.93
C ARG A 88 -19.66 -4.57 10.15
N ALA A 89 -19.04 -5.49 9.40
CA ALA A 89 -19.16 -6.93 9.59
C ALA A 89 -18.84 -7.33 11.03
N LEU A 90 -17.74 -6.82 11.58
CA LEU A 90 -17.34 -7.09 12.96
C LEU A 90 -18.31 -6.54 13.98
N ARG A 91 -18.83 -5.32 13.80
CA ARG A 91 -19.84 -4.74 14.70
C ARG A 91 -21.16 -5.52 14.68
N GLU A 92 -21.62 -5.92 13.50
CA GLU A 92 -22.84 -6.72 13.34
C GLU A 92 -22.66 -8.13 13.95
N LEU A 93 -21.50 -8.77 13.73
CA LEU A 93 -21.18 -10.06 14.33
C LEU A 93 -21.04 -9.99 15.86
N ALA A 94 -20.40 -8.95 16.38
CA ALA A 94 -20.29 -8.69 17.81
C ALA A 94 -21.66 -8.44 18.46
N ALA A 95 -22.57 -7.74 17.77
CA ALA A 95 -23.94 -7.54 18.21
C ALA A 95 -24.76 -8.85 18.23
N LEU A 96 -24.43 -9.81 17.36
CA LEU A 96 -25.06 -11.13 17.29
C LEU A 96 -24.45 -12.14 18.30
N ARG A 97 -23.34 -11.80 18.96
CA ARG A 97 -22.60 -12.66 19.90
C ARG A 97 -23.46 -13.35 20.97
N PRO A 98 -24.44 -12.72 21.63
CA PRO A 98 -25.29 -13.38 22.63
C PRO A 98 -26.23 -14.43 22.03
N THR A 99 -26.54 -14.32 20.74
CA THR A 99 -27.53 -15.17 20.07
C THR A 99 -26.98 -16.52 19.60
N PHE A 100 -25.66 -16.72 19.65
CA PHE A 100 -25.00 -17.97 19.26
C PHE A 100 -24.72 -18.94 20.43
N ALA A 101 -25.19 -18.62 21.64
CA ALA A 101 -24.96 -19.43 22.85
C ALA A 101 -25.56 -20.85 22.80
N GLY A 102 -26.40 -21.16 21.81
CA GLY A 102 -26.96 -22.49 21.55
C GLY A 102 -26.39 -23.22 20.32
N ALA A 103 -25.42 -22.64 19.62
CA ALA A 103 -24.67 -23.33 18.56
C ALA A 103 -23.69 -24.36 19.16
N ASP A 104 -23.11 -25.24 18.35
CA ASP A 104 -22.05 -26.16 18.80
C ASP A 104 -21.02 -25.37 19.63
N PRO A 105 -20.77 -25.75 20.91
CA PRO A 105 -19.84 -25.04 21.78
C PRO A 105 -18.47 -24.80 21.17
N ALA A 106 -18.03 -25.69 20.28
CA ALA A 106 -16.74 -25.56 19.61
C ALA A 106 -16.75 -24.53 18.48
N GLU A 107 -17.80 -24.48 17.66
CA GLU A 107 -18.00 -23.44 16.63
C GLU A 107 -18.18 -22.05 17.26
N PHE A 108 -18.93 -21.98 18.37
CA PHE A 108 -19.10 -20.76 19.15
C PHE A 108 -17.76 -20.29 19.73
N THR A 109 -16.97 -21.20 20.32
CA THR A 109 -15.66 -20.86 20.90
C THR A 109 -14.68 -20.34 19.84
N ALA A 110 -14.63 -20.95 18.66
CA ALA A 110 -13.78 -20.49 17.56
C ALA A 110 -14.20 -19.10 17.06
N THR A 111 -15.51 -18.87 16.87
CA THR A 111 -16.06 -17.59 16.42
C THR A 111 -15.89 -16.48 17.46
N ASP A 112 -16.15 -16.77 18.74
CA ASP A 112 -16.03 -15.84 19.87
C ASP A 112 -14.55 -15.47 20.17
N ARG A 113 -13.62 -16.43 20.05
CA ARG A 113 -12.18 -16.14 20.09
C ARG A 113 -11.75 -15.24 18.94
N MET A 114 -12.26 -15.48 17.74
CA MET A 114 -11.91 -14.69 16.56
C MET A 114 -12.50 -13.27 16.57
N ILE A 115 -13.74 -13.08 17.03
CA ILE A 115 -14.30 -11.74 17.28
C ILE A 115 -13.42 -10.99 18.28
N ARG A 116 -13.03 -11.66 19.38
CA ARG A 116 -12.08 -11.08 20.36
C ARG A 116 -10.71 -10.76 19.75
N LEU A 117 -10.16 -11.63 18.90
CA LEU A 117 -8.87 -11.43 18.23
C LEU A 117 -8.91 -10.22 17.29
N LEU A 118 -10.01 -10.06 16.54
CA LEU A 118 -10.24 -8.91 15.65
C LEU A 118 -10.55 -7.62 16.43
N GLU A 119 -11.18 -7.71 17.61
CA GLU A 119 -11.43 -6.59 18.53
C GLU A 119 -10.18 -6.17 19.34
N HIS A 120 -9.30 -7.12 19.70
CA HIS A 120 -8.16 -6.93 20.60
C HIS A 120 -6.84 -6.64 19.84
N ASP A 121 -6.59 -7.28 18.69
CA ASP A 121 -5.31 -7.21 17.96
C ASP A 121 -5.22 -6.13 16.87
N CYS A 122 -6.14 -5.17 16.87
CA CYS A 122 -5.82 -3.85 16.32
C CYS A 122 -4.72 -3.12 17.12
N ARG A 123 -4.23 -3.67 18.25
CA ARG A 123 -3.20 -3.03 19.08
C ARG A 123 -1.79 -3.60 18.91
N HIS A 124 -1.59 -4.90 18.65
CA HIS A 124 -0.25 -5.53 18.64
C HIS A 124 -0.16 -6.78 17.74
N GLY A 125 0.24 -6.63 16.47
CA GLY A 125 0.24 -7.69 15.45
C GLY A 125 1.15 -8.94 15.65
N ALA A 126 1.73 -9.15 16.83
CA ALA A 126 2.54 -10.35 17.14
C ALA A 126 1.75 -11.43 17.90
N LEU A 127 0.82 -11.05 18.78
CA LEU A 127 -0.05 -11.98 19.53
C LEU A 127 -1.03 -12.73 18.60
N ALA A 128 -1.50 -12.05 17.55
CA ALA A 128 -2.40 -12.60 16.53
C ALA A 128 -1.88 -13.87 15.84
N ALA A 129 -0.57 -14.09 15.75
CA ALA A 129 0.00 -15.22 15.00
C ALA A 129 -0.09 -16.55 15.76
N GLU A 130 0.22 -16.54 17.07
CA GLU A 130 0.13 -17.72 17.93
C GLU A 130 -1.33 -18.09 18.19
N GLU A 131 -2.18 -17.08 18.44
CA GLU A 131 -3.62 -17.30 18.58
C GLU A 131 -4.29 -17.75 17.27
N LEU A 132 -3.80 -17.33 16.09
CA LEU A 132 -4.22 -17.90 14.80
C LEU A 132 -3.79 -19.35 14.63
N ASP A 133 -2.56 -19.68 15.00
CA ASP A 133 -2.03 -21.05 14.90
C ASP A 133 -2.81 -21.99 15.85
N ASP A 134 -3.20 -21.52 17.05
CA ASP A 134 -4.06 -22.23 18.00
C ASP A 134 -5.52 -22.35 17.55
N ALA A 135 -6.08 -21.30 16.94
CA ALA A 135 -7.39 -21.35 16.30
C ALA A 135 -7.39 -22.35 15.13
N ALA A 136 -6.33 -22.33 14.30
CA ALA A 136 -6.11 -23.27 13.19
C ALA A 136 -5.99 -24.72 13.67
N ALA A 137 -5.25 -24.96 14.75
CA ALA A 137 -5.16 -26.28 15.37
C ALA A 137 -6.51 -26.74 15.92
N SER A 138 -7.30 -25.83 16.50
CA SER A 138 -8.63 -26.12 17.03
C SER A 138 -9.65 -26.45 15.93
N GLY A 139 -9.70 -25.68 14.83
CA GLY A 139 -10.63 -25.95 13.73
C GLY A 139 -10.29 -27.21 12.92
N ALA A 140 -9.02 -27.62 12.89
CA ALA A 140 -8.62 -28.92 12.34
C ALA A 140 -9.14 -30.11 13.19
N GLN A 141 -9.24 -29.95 14.51
CA GLN A 141 -9.82 -30.96 15.41
C GLN A 141 -11.35 -31.07 15.27
N LEU A 142 -12.00 -30.04 14.72
CA LEU A 142 -13.45 -29.93 14.58
C LEU A 142 -14.00 -30.38 13.22
N GLY A 143 -13.16 -30.92 12.32
CA GLY A 143 -13.62 -31.41 11.01
C GLY A 143 -14.02 -30.31 10.01
N ALA A 144 -13.75 -29.03 10.31
CA ALA A 144 -14.03 -27.89 9.44
C ALA A 144 -12.74 -27.10 9.05
N PRO A 145 -11.72 -27.74 8.46
CA PRO A 145 -10.42 -27.12 8.15
C PRO A 145 -10.49 -25.98 7.12
N TRP A 146 -11.56 -25.93 6.30
CA TRP A 146 -11.79 -24.83 5.35
C TRP A 146 -12.16 -23.52 6.06
N MET A 147 -12.83 -23.59 7.21
CA MET A 147 -13.21 -22.42 8.00
C MET A 147 -11.96 -21.74 8.50
N THR A 148 -11.09 -22.43 9.25
CA THR A 148 -9.92 -21.75 9.81
C THR A 148 -8.93 -21.22 8.79
N ASN A 149 -8.95 -21.78 7.59
CA ASN A 149 -8.16 -21.33 6.47
C ASN A 149 -8.75 -20.07 5.79
N LEU A 150 -10.07 -20.01 5.59
CA LEU A 150 -10.77 -18.81 5.11
C LEU A 150 -10.66 -17.66 6.13
N LEU A 151 -10.82 -17.99 7.42
CA LEU A 151 -10.64 -17.10 8.57
C LEU A 151 -9.19 -16.60 8.65
N ALA A 152 -8.19 -17.49 8.56
CA ALA A 152 -6.78 -17.09 8.55
C ALA A 152 -6.43 -16.22 7.35
N THR A 153 -7.14 -16.36 6.23
CA THR A 153 -6.88 -15.59 5.02
C THR A 153 -7.54 -14.21 5.06
N GLU A 154 -8.76 -14.08 5.60
CA GLU A 154 -9.39 -12.77 5.84
C GLU A 154 -8.71 -12.04 7.01
N VAL A 155 -8.29 -12.76 8.05
CA VAL A 155 -7.40 -12.19 9.08
C VAL A 155 -6.06 -11.83 8.47
N ALA A 156 -5.45 -12.61 7.58
CA ALA A 156 -4.22 -12.19 6.87
C ALA A 156 -4.43 -10.97 5.94
N TYR A 157 -5.66 -10.76 5.46
CA TYR A 157 -6.06 -9.57 4.69
C TYR A 157 -6.22 -8.34 5.61
N ALA A 158 -6.63 -8.53 6.87
CA ALA A 158 -6.92 -7.47 7.84
C ALA A 158 -5.79 -7.19 8.85
N VAL A 159 -4.99 -8.20 9.20
CA VAL A 159 -3.98 -8.24 10.26
C VAL A 159 -2.80 -9.05 9.72
N ARG A 160 -1.59 -8.53 9.79
CA ARG A 160 -0.39 -9.21 9.30
C ARG A 160 0.07 -10.32 10.29
N PRO A 161 -0.37 -11.59 10.17
CA PRO A 161 0.60 -12.66 10.37
C PRO A 161 0.66 -13.60 9.14
N ARG A 162 1.53 -13.18 8.22
CA ARG A 162 2.03 -13.84 7.01
C ARG A 162 2.30 -15.35 7.12
N ASN A 163 2.78 -15.84 8.26
CA ASN A 163 3.29 -17.21 8.34
C ASN A 163 2.20 -18.23 8.70
N ALA A 164 1.15 -17.83 9.41
CA ALA A 164 0.04 -18.73 9.76
C ALA A 164 -0.74 -19.10 8.50
N ALA A 165 -1.26 -18.12 7.75
CA ALA A 165 -2.09 -18.38 6.55
C ALA A 165 -1.37 -19.21 5.47
N LEU A 166 -0.06 -18.97 5.23
CA LEU A 166 0.73 -19.75 4.27
C LEU A 166 1.04 -21.18 4.76
N ARG A 167 1.36 -21.36 6.04
CA ARG A 167 1.62 -22.70 6.63
C ARG A 167 0.33 -23.52 6.69
N THR A 168 -0.79 -22.91 7.06
CA THR A 168 -2.11 -23.53 7.11
C THR A 168 -2.57 -23.89 5.69
N GLY A 169 -2.43 -22.98 4.71
CA GLY A 169 -2.74 -23.27 3.31
C GLY A 169 -1.88 -24.37 2.67
N GLN A 170 -0.63 -24.55 3.11
CA GLN A 170 0.26 -25.65 2.66
C GLN A 170 -0.03 -26.98 3.36
N ARG A 171 -0.62 -26.98 4.57
CA ARG A 171 -0.89 -28.19 5.38
C ARG A 171 -2.08 -29.01 4.89
N PHE A 172 -3.06 -28.38 4.24
CA PHE A 172 -4.35 -28.99 3.88
C PHE A 172 -4.45 -29.26 2.37
N GLY A 173 -3.53 -30.07 1.83
CA GLY A 173 -3.45 -30.42 0.41
C GLY A 173 -4.78 -30.83 -0.27
N ASP A 174 -4.84 -30.56 -1.58
CA ASP A 174 -5.77 -31.02 -2.63
C ASP A 174 -7.30 -30.93 -2.47
N GLU A 175 -7.88 -30.66 -1.30
CA GLU A 175 -9.32 -30.38 -1.16
C GLU A 175 -9.63 -28.86 -1.25
N ARG A 176 -9.17 -28.20 -2.32
CA ARG A 176 -9.39 -26.76 -2.50
C ARG A 176 -10.82 -26.47 -2.98
N THR A 177 -11.63 -25.84 -2.14
CA THR A 177 -12.74 -25.01 -2.63
C THR A 177 -12.17 -23.79 -3.35
N ASP A 178 -12.78 -23.39 -4.48
CA ASP A 178 -12.31 -22.28 -5.33
C ASP A 178 -12.04 -20.99 -4.53
N LEU A 179 -12.89 -20.68 -3.54
CA LEU A 179 -12.78 -19.51 -2.68
C LEU A 179 -11.45 -19.48 -1.89
N MET A 180 -11.03 -20.59 -1.30
CA MET A 180 -9.80 -20.64 -0.50
C MET A 180 -8.56 -20.38 -1.35
N SER A 181 -8.51 -20.98 -2.55
CA SER A 181 -7.40 -20.74 -3.49
C SER A 181 -7.34 -19.27 -3.93
N ILE A 182 -8.49 -18.61 -4.08
CA ILE A 182 -8.59 -17.21 -4.48
C ILE A 182 -8.11 -16.29 -3.35
N SER A 183 -8.57 -16.52 -2.12
CA SER A 183 -8.18 -15.68 -0.98
C SER A 183 -6.67 -15.78 -0.70
N VAL A 184 -6.07 -16.98 -0.78
CA VAL A 184 -4.61 -17.14 -0.66
C VAL A 184 -3.87 -16.41 -1.78
N GLY A 185 -4.40 -16.49 -3.00
CA GLY A 185 -3.86 -15.76 -4.15
C GLY A 185 -3.85 -14.25 -3.95
N LEU A 186 -4.93 -13.70 -3.37
CA LEU A 186 -5.02 -12.27 -3.03
C LEU A 186 -4.00 -11.87 -1.97
N ALA A 187 -3.89 -12.63 -0.88
CA ALA A 187 -2.94 -12.36 0.20
C ALA A 187 -1.49 -12.38 -0.30
N ASP A 188 -1.13 -13.36 -1.14
CA ASP A 188 0.20 -13.46 -1.73
C ASP A 188 0.47 -12.32 -2.72
N ALA A 189 -0.50 -11.97 -3.57
CA ALA A 189 -0.37 -10.85 -4.49
C ALA A 189 -0.15 -9.51 -3.75
N ARG A 190 -0.89 -9.27 -2.65
CA ARG A 190 -0.72 -8.08 -1.81
C ARG A 190 0.63 -8.08 -1.11
N HIS A 191 1.10 -9.23 -0.64
CA HIS A 191 2.41 -9.35 -0.02
C HIS A 191 3.54 -8.98 -0.99
N LEU A 192 3.44 -9.44 -2.24
CA LEU A 192 4.39 -9.09 -3.31
C LEU A 192 4.33 -7.60 -3.62
N LEU A 193 3.13 -6.99 -3.61
CA LEU A 193 2.95 -5.56 -3.79
C LEU A 193 3.70 -4.75 -2.71
N ASP A 194 3.52 -5.10 -1.43
CA ASP A 194 4.20 -4.44 -0.30
C ASP A 194 5.73 -4.50 -0.42
N ARG A 195 6.27 -5.58 -1.01
CA ARG A 195 7.72 -5.76 -1.25
C ARG A 195 8.24 -5.05 -2.49
N ALA A 196 7.40 -4.29 -3.18
CA ALA A 196 7.72 -3.65 -4.44
C ALA A 196 8.10 -4.63 -5.56
N THR A 197 7.64 -5.89 -5.51
CA THR A 197 7.83 -6.87 -6.60
C THR A 197 6.64 -6.86 -7.56
N PHE A 198 6.34 -5.67 -8.11
CA PHE A 198 5.13 -5.38 -8.91
C PHE A 198 4.87 -6.38 -10.03
N GLY A 199 5.90 -6.81 -10.77
CA GLY A 199 5.73 -7.82 -11.82
C GLY A 199 5.21 -9.16 -11.31
N GLN A 200 5.70 -9.65 -10.16
CA GLN A 200 5.22 -10.89 -9.55
C GLN A 200 3.84 -10.70 -8.92
N ALA A 201 3.62 -9.56 -8.26
CA ALA A 201 2.31 -9.19 -7.70
C ALA A 201 1.23 -9.19 -8.79
N ARG A 202 1.52 -8.58 -9.93
CA ARG A 202 0.62 -8.53 -11.09
C ARG A 202 0.29 -9.91 -11.61
N VAL A 203 1.28 -10.77 -11.83
CA VAL A 203 1.07 -12.16 -12.31
C VAL A 203 0.18 -12.95 -11.34
N ARG A 204 0.46 -12.84 -10.03
CA ARG A 204 -0.34 -13.55 -9.01
C ARG A 204 -1.76 -12.99 -8.90
N ALA A 205 -1.93 -11.68 -8.96
CA ALA A 205 -3.23 -11.03 -8.91
C ALA A 205 -4.08 -11.37 -10.15
N ASP A 206 -3.48 -11.38 -11.34
CA ASP A 206 -4.16 -11.67 -12.60
C ASP A 206 -4.62 -13.14 -12.68
N ASP A 207 -3.82 -14.10 -12.19
CA ASP A 207 -4.30 -15.48 -12.04
C ASP A 207 -5.47 -15.59 -11.08
N THR A 208 -5.38 -14.89 -9.95
CA THR A 208 -6.43 -14.84 -8.92
C THR A 208 -7.71 -14.21 -9.46
N LEU A 209 -7.59 -13.14 -10.25
CA LEU A 209 -8.68 -12.44 -10.92
C LEU A 209 -9.44 -13.38 -11.87
N ARG A 210 -8.73 -14.14 -12.70
CA ARG A 210 -9.34 -15.12 -13.61
C ARG A 210 -10.10 -16.20 -12.86
N ARG A 211 -9.52 -16.74 -11.78
CA ARG A 211 -10.19 -17.74 -10.93
C ARG A 211 -11.45 -17.17 -10.28
N ALA A 212 -11.36 -15.98 -9.70
CA ALA A 212 -12.50 -15.30 -9.08
C ALA A 212 -13.65 -15.03 -10.06
N LYS A 213 -13.32 -14.61 -11.30
CA LYS A 213 -14.33 -14.43 -12.37
C LYS A 213 -15.01 -15.75 -12.74
N ARG A 214 -14.26 -16.84 -12.92
CA ARG A 214 -14.82 -18.17 -13.24
C ARG A 214 -15.69 -18.72 -12.12
N ALA A 215 -15.30 -18.48 -10.86
CA ALA A 215 -16.04 -18.90 -9.68
C ALA A 215 -17.24 -17.99 -9.35
N GLY A 216 -17.51 -16.93 -10.12
CA GLY A 216 -18.62 -16.02 -9.85
C GLY A 216 -18.47 -15.19 -8.57
N LEU A 217 -17.23 -14.86 -8.18
CA LEU A 217 -16.91 -14.10 -6.96
C LEU A 217 -16.51 -12.65 -7.28
N PRO A 218 -17.48 -11.74 -7.50
CA PRO A 218 -17.21 -10.39 -8.02
C PRO A 218 -16.39 -9.52 -7.07
N LEU A 219 -16.59 -9.63 -5.76
CA LEU A 219 -15.81 -8.87 -4.77
C LEU A 219 -14.33 -9.27 -4.79
N HIS A 220 -14.03 -10.57 -4.86
CA HIS A 220 -12.66 -11.08 -4.93
C HIS A 220 -12.01 -10.73 -6.26
N ALA A 221 -12.78 -10.77 -7.36
CA ALA A 221 -12.33 -10.29 -8.66
C ALA A 221 -11.97 -8.79 -8.60
N ALA A 222 -12.80 -7.95 -7.98
CA ALA A 222 -12.52 -6.54 -7.81
C ALA A 222 -11.24 -6.32 -6.95
N ARG A 223 -11.08 -7.03 -5.82
CA ARG A 223 -9.86 -7.00 -4.99
C ARG A 223 -8.61 -7.44 -5.76
N ALA A 224 -8.71 -8.45 -6.61
CA ALA A 224 -7.58 -8.86 -7.46
C ALA A 224 -7.26 -7.77 -8.49
N GLN A 225 -8.30 -7.17 -9.08
CA GLN A 225 -8.17 -6.08 -10.04
C GLN A 225 -7.50 -4.85 -9.42
N THR A 226 -7.74 -4.51 -8.15
CA THR A 226 -7.03 -3.39 -7.51
C THR A 226 -5.52 -3.63 -7.48
N ILE A 227 -5.06 -4.84 -7.16
CA ILE A 227 -3.63 -5.17 -7.12
C ILE A 227 -3.01 -5.14 -8.52
N VAL A 228 -3.70 -5.68 -9.53
CA VAL A 228 -3.26 -5.58 -10.94
C VAL A 228 -3.11 -4.11 -11.33
N THR A 229 -4.14 -3.31 -11.07
CA THR A 229 -4.19 -1.90 -11.47
C THR A 229 -3.11 -1.07 -10.78
N ILE A 230 -2.84 -1.30 -9.49
CA ILE A 230 -1.74 -0.60 -8.78
C ILE A 230 -0.38 -1.02 -9.34
N ALA A 231 -0.17 -2.31 -9.63
CA ALA A 231 1.08 -2.76 -10.22
C ALA A 231 1.32 -2.18 -11.62
N ASP A 232 0.27 -2.08 -12.44
CA ASP A 232 0.31 -1.45 -13.75
C ASP A 232 0.45 0.07 -13.66
N ALA A 233 -0.18 0.71 -12.67
CA ALA A 233 0.00 2.12 -12.39
C ALA A 233 1.47 2.44 -12.15
N VAL A 234 2.22 1.59 -11.42
CA VAL A 234 3.65 1.82 -11.14
C VAL A 234 4.56 1.40 -12.31
N THR A 235 4.30 0.25 -12.95
CA THR A 235 5.28 -0.39 -13.86
C THR A 235 4.77 -0.68 -15.27
N GLY A 236 3.47 -0.61 -15.50
CA GLY A 236 2.81 -0.95 -16.75
C GLY A 236 2.46 0.25 -17.62
N ASP A 237 1.59 -0.01 -18.60
CA ASP A 237 1.12 1.00 -19.55
C ASP A 237 0.08 1.94 -18.91
N VAL A 238 0.27 3.24 -19.10
CA VAL A 238 -0.54 4.30 -18.46
C VAL A 238 -2.02 4.23 -18.85
N GLY A 239 -2.33 4.06 -20.14
CA GLY A 239 -3.72 4.06 -20.63
C GLY A 239 -4.58 2.95 -20.02
N PRO A 240 -4.21 1.66 -20.19
CA PRO A 240 -4.95 0.54 -19.60
C PRO A 240 -5.06 0.62 -18.07
N ALA A 241 -4.01 1.11 -17.38
CA ALA A 241 -4.05 1.30 -15.94
C ALA A 241 -5.05 2.39 -15.53
N ALA A 242 -5.11 3.51 -16.27
CA ALA A 242 -6.07 4.59 -16.02
C ALA A 242 -7.51 4.10 -16.21
N ASP A 243 -7.80 3.40 -17.30
CA ASP A 243 -9.13 2.84 -17.59
C ASP A 243 -9.58 1.85 -16.50
N ALA A 244 -8.67 1.00 -16.03
CA ALA A 244 -8.95 0.05 -14.96
C ALA A 244 -9.19 0.75 -13.61
N ALA A 245 -8.40 1.79 -13.29
CA ALA A 245 -8.60 2.60 -12.09
C ALA A 245 -9.98 3.28 -12.09
N ASP A 246 -10.36 3.83 -13.23
CA ASP A 246 -11.67 4.43 -13.49
C ASP A 246 -12.84 3.48 -13.22
N ILE A 247 -12.71 2.23 -13.68
CA ILE A 247 -13.69 1.18 -13.44
C ILE A 247 -13.80 0.88 -11.93
N LEU A 248 -12.66 0.76 -11.24
CA LEU A 248 -12.62 0.46 -9.80
C LEU A 248 -13.26 1.58 -8.97
N VAL A 249 -13.00 2.84 -9.30
CA VAL A 249 -13.62 3.99 -8.61
C VAL A 249 -15.14 3.97 -8.79
N ARG A 250 -15.62 3.81 -10.04
CA ARG A 250 -17.07 3.74 -10.31
C ARG A 250 -17.73 2.54 -9.63
N LEU A 251 -17.09 1.37 -9.68
CA LEU A 251 -17.58 0.15 -9.05
C LEU A 251 -17.67 0.31 -7.53
N GLY A 252 -16.59 0.77 -6.89
CA GLY A 252 -16.53 0.96 -5.45
C GLY A 252 -17.53 2.00 -4.95
N ALA A 253 -17.68 3.13 -5.66
CA ALA A 253 -18.65 4.16 -5.30
C ALA A 253 -20.10 3.70 -5.47
N ARG A 254 -20.43 3.03 -6.59
CA ARG A 254 -21.79 2.53 -6.84
C ARG A 254 -22.19 1.47 -5.82
N ASP A 255 -21.29 0.54 -5.52
CA ASP A 255 -21.59 -0.64 -4.72
C ASP A 255 -21.21 -0.47 -3.25
N GLY A 256 -20.80 0.73 -2.81
CA GLY A 256 -20.45 1.07 -1.43
C GLY A 256 -19.21 0.34 -0.87
N PHE A 257 -18.29 -0.07 -1.74
CA PHE A 257 -17.02 -0.68 -1.35
C PHE A 257 -15.91 0.37 -1.28
N THR A 258 -15.82 1.08 -0.16
CA THR A 258 -14.89 2.20 0.04
C THR A 258 -13.43 1.82 -0.22
N ASP A 259 -12.96 0.65 0.20
CA ASP A 259 -11.55 0.25 -0.01
C ASP A 259 -11.23 -0.03 -1.49
N ILE A 260 -12.22 -0.51 -2.26
CA ILE A 260 -12.07 -0.69 -3.72
C ILE A 260 -12.04 0.67 -4.41
N GLN A 261 -12.95 1.57 -4.02
CA GLN A 261 -12.97 2.93 -4.55
C GLN A 261 -11.63 3.63 -4.29
N LEU A 262 -11.17 3.64 -3.03
CA LEU A 262 -9.91 4.27 -2.64
C LEU A 262 -8.70 3.59 -3.30
N SER A 263 -8.73 2.28 -3.53
CA SER A 263 -7.65 1.62 -4.27
C SER A 263 -7.61 2.06 -5.75
N GLY A 264 -8.77 2.31 -6.36
CA GLY A 264 -8.85 2.91 -7.70
C GLY A 264 -8.34 4.35 -7.72
N GLU A 265 -8.70 5.15 -6.73
CA GLU A 265 -8.19 6.53 -6.59
C GLU A 265 -6.68 6.54 -6.36
N HIS A 266 -6.16 5.68 -5.48
CA HIS A 266 -4.71 5.52 -5.28
C HIS A 266 -3.97 5.19 -6.59
N ALA A 267 -4.53 4.31 -7.43
CA ALA A 267 -3.93 4.02 -8.74
C ALA A 267 -3.91 5.26 -9.66
N ARG A 268 -4.95 6.11 -9.63
CA ARG A 268 -4.95 7.39 -10.38
C ARG A 268 -3.89 8.35 -9.84
N LEU A 269 -3.72 8.45 -8.53
CA LEU A 269 -2.69 9.28 -7.91
C LEU A 269 -1.28 8.81 -8.26
N LEU A 270 -1.04 7.50 -8.30
CA LEU A 270 0.23 6.93 -8.78
C LEU A 270 0.50 7.29 -10.25
N LEU A 271 -0.53 7.31 -11.11
CA LEU A 271 -0.40 7.72 -12.51
C LEU A 271 -0.11 9.23 -12.62
N ALA A 272 -0.74 10.07 -11.80
CA ALA A 272 -0.42 11.49 -11.71
C ALA A 272 1.03 11.72 -11.22
N ALA A 273 1.48 10.95 -10.22
CA ALA A 273 2.86 10.98 -9.74
C ALA A 273 3.85 10.55 -10.84
N ARG A 274 3.48 9.58 -11.69
CA ARG A 274 4.26 9.22 -12.88
C ARG A 274 4.35 10.32 -13.90
N ALA A 275 3.31 11.14 -14.05
CA ALA A 275 3.34 12.35 -14.87
C ALA A 275 4.11 13.50 -14.19
N GLY A 276 4.25 13.48 -12.86
CA GLY A 276 4.83 14.57 -12.07
C GLY A 276 3.83 15.71 -11.85
N ASP A 277 2.54 15.38 -11.91
CA ASP A 277 1.42 16.29 -11.74
C ASP A 277 1.04 16.33 -10.25
N TRP A 278 1.88 17.02 -9.47
CA TRP A 278 1.74 17.09 -8.00
C TRP A 278 0.52 17.89 -7.57
N ASP A 279 0.22 18.99 -8.28
CA ASP A 279 -0.95 19.82 -8.03
C ASP A 279 -2.23 19.01 -8.16
N ARG A 280 -2.34 18.18 -9.20
CA ARG A 280 -3.48 17.27 -9.36
C ARG A 280 -3.63 16.29 -8.20
N ILE A 281 -2.53 15.78 -7.64
CA ILE A 281 -2.60 14.86 -6.50
C ILE A 281 -3.16 15.58 -5.27
N LEU A 282 -2.79 16.84 -5.07
CA LEU A 282 -3.29 17.65 -3.97
C LEU A 282 -4.78 17.98 -4.17
N ASP A 283 -5.18 18.41 -5.36
CA ASP A 283 -6.59 18.65 -5.72
C ASP A 283 -7.47 17.40 -5.51
N ASP A 284 -7.00 16.24 -5.99
CA ASP A 284 -7.67 14.96 -5.78
C ASP A 284 -7.68 14.55 -4.29
N GLY A 285 -6.61 14.87 -3.55
CA GLY A 285 -6.51 14.65 -2.11
C GLY A 285 -7.56 15.44 -1.32
N GLU A 286 -7.75 16.72 -1.63
CA GLU A 286 -8.80 17.57 -1.06
C GLU A 286 -10.21 17.02 -1.36
N ARG A 287 -10.45 16.64 -2.62
CA ARG A 287 -11.71 16.01 -3.04
C ARG A 287 -12.00 14.72 -2.26
N LEU A 288 -10.96 13.96 -1.93
CA LEU A 288 -11.07 12.66 -1.25
C LEU A 288 -11.09 12.78 0.28
N LEU A 289 -10.84 13.96 0.85
CA LEU A 289 -10.66 14.15 2.29
C LEU A 289 -11.81 13.58 3.13
N GLY A 290 -13.05 13.80 2.71
CA GLY A 290 -14.23 13.23 3.39
C GLY A 290 -14.24 11.69 3.39
N CYS A 291 -13.84 11.06 2.29
CA CYS A 291 -13.73 9.61 2.19
C CYS A 291 -12.59 9.06 3.04
N LEU A 292 -11.44 9.75 3.05
CA LEU A 292 -10.27 9.36 3.83
C LEU A 292 -10.55 9.44 5.34
N ARG A 293 -11.19 10.52 5.80
CA ARG A 293 -11.62 10.69 7.20
C ARG A 293 -12.67 9.69 7.64
N ALA A 294 -13.54 9.24 6.72
CA ALA A 294 -14.53 8.22 7.00
C ALA A 294 -13.95 6.78 7.02
N ALA A 295 -12.75 6.58 6.47
CA ALA A 295 -12.11 5.27 6.38
C ALA A 295 -10.66 5.27 6.95
N PRO A 296 -10.46 5.71 8.21
CA PRO A 296 -9.12 5.93 8.79
C PRO A 296 -8.33 4.64 9.07
N ARG A 297 -8.92 3.48 8.79
CA ARG A 297 -8.29 2.16 8.88
C ARG A 297 -8.08 1.48 7.53
N SER A 298 -8.47 2.13 6.43
CA SER A 298 -8.30 1.58 5.09
C SER A 298 -6.84 1.59 4.69
N ILE A 299 -6.34 0.45 4.20
CA ILE A 299 -4.98 0.34 3.65
C ILE A 299 -4.82 1.27 2.44
N ALA A 300 -5.86 1.41 1.61
CA ALA A 300 -5.84 2.35 0.49
C ALA A 300 -5.79 3.80 0.95
N ALA A 301 -6.53 4.17 2.01
CA ALA A 301 -6.44 5.51 2.60
C ALA A 301 -5.01 5.81 3.11
N ALA A 302 -4.36 4.86 3.78
CA ALA A 302 -2.96 4.99 4.21
C ALA A 302 -1.97 5.19 3.06
N ARG A 303 -2.20 4.56 1.90
CA ARG A 303 -1.38 4.82 0.71
C ARG A 303 -1.66 6.19 0.10
N ILE A 304 -2.91 6.62 0.05
CA ILE A 304 -3.28 7.96 -0.43
C ILE A 304 -2.67 9.05 0.46
N ALA A 305 -2.64 8.85 1.78
CA ALA A 305 -1.96 9.78 2.68
C ALA A 305 -0.47 9.93 2.32
N LEU A 306 0.21 8.84 1.96
CA LEU A 306 1.59 8.90 1.46
C LEU A 306 1.71 9.60 0.09
N ASP A 307 0.70 9.45 -0.79
CA ASP A 307 0.63 10.19 -2.05
C ASP A 307 0.54 11.70 -1.82
N ILE A 308 -0.31 12.11 -0.87
CA ILE A 308 -0.50 13.52 -0.49
C ILE A 308 0.78 14.07 0.15
N VAL A 309 1.45 13.31 1.01
CA VAL A 309 2.72 13.72 1.61
C VAL A 309 3.80 13.91 0.53
N GLU A 310 3.97 12.94 -0.37
CA GLU A 310 4.94 13.06 -1.47
C GLU A 310 4.65 14.28 -2.35
N ALA A 311 3.38 14.48 -2.75
CA ALA A 311 2.98 15.63 -3.57
C ALA A 311 3.17 16.96 -2.83
N SER A 312 2.82 17.03 -1.55
CA SER A 312 2.97 18.25 -0.74
C SER A 312 4.45 18.66 -0.59
N THR A 313 5.38 17.70 -0.50
CA THR A 313 6.81 18.03 -0.43
C THR A 313 7.39 18.41 -1.78
N MET A 314 6.79 17.95 -2.88
CA MET A 314 7.24 18.25 -4.25
C MET A 314 6.62 19.53 -4.83
N ALA A 315 5.49 19.98 -4.28
CA ALA A 315 4.81 21.19 -4.69
C ALA A 315 5.57 22.46 -4.26
N ALA A 316 5.30 23.58 -4.96
CA ALA A 316 5.89 24.87 -4.61
C ALA A 316 5.38 25.40 -3.25
N GLU A 317 4.11 25.14 -2.95
CA GLU A 317 3.47 25.47 -1.68
C GLU A 317 3.02 24.17 -0.97
N PRO A 318 3.58 23.85 0.21
CA PRO A 318 3.18 22.65 0.94
C PRO A 318 1.72 22.71 1.42
N ALA A 319 0.97 21.63 1.19
CA ALA A 319 -0.43 21.47 1.58
C ALA A 319 -0.60 21.11 3.07
N THR A 320 -0.01 21.92 3.96
CA THR A 320 0.01 21.67 5.41
C THR A 320 -1.39 21.59 6.04
N ASN A 321 -2.36 22.36 5.52
CA ASN A 321 -3.75 22.31 5.98
C ASN A 321 -4.39 20.95 5.71
N LEU A 322 -4.26 20.42 4.48
CA LEU A 322 -4.76 19.11 4.10
C LEU A 322 -4.13 18.00 4.94
N ILE A 323 -2.82 18.07 5.16
CA ILE A 323 -2.09 17.13 6.04
C ILE A 323 -2.63 17.19 7.48
N GLY A 324 -2.86 18.40 8.02
CA GLY A 324 -3.44 18.59 9.34
C GLY A 324 -4.82 17.94 9.48
N GLU A 325 -5.71 18.14 8.50
CA GLU A 325 -7.04 17.53 8.52
C GLU A 325 -7.02 16.00 8.45
N LEU A 326 -6.04 15.41 7.75
CA LEU A 326 -5.86 13.96 7.75
C LEU A 326 -5.37 13.43 9.10
N LEU A 327 -4.45 14.14 9.74
CA LEU A 327 -3.91 13.77 11.05
C LEU A 327 -5.01 13.74 12.13
N ASP A 328 -5.94 14.69 12.12
CA ASP A 328 -7.03 14.77 13.10
C ASP A 328 -7.93 13.52 13.14
N ALA A 329 -8.02 12.79 12.02
CA ALA A 329 -8.81 11.58 11.91
C ALA A 329 -7.97 10.28 11.86
N TRP A 330 -6.64 10.38 11.94
CA TRP A 330 -5.74 9.26 11.68
C TRP A 330 -5.64 8.29 12.86
N ASP A 331 -5.71 6.98 12.57
CA ASP A 331 -5.45 5.92 13.56
C ASP A 331 -4.06 5.30 13.29
N PRO A 332 -2.98 5.77 13.96
CA PRO A 332 -1.63 5.28 13.71
C PRO A 332 -1.42 3.82 14.13
N HIS A 333 -2.30 3.27 14.96
CA HIS A 333 -2.17 1.91 15.46
C HIS A 333 -2.86 0.87 14.58
N ALA A 334 -3.61 1.30 13.55
CA ALA A 334 -4.38 0.40 12.71
C ALA A 334 -3.52 -0.61 11.92
N SER A 335 -2.32 -0.23 11.50
CA SER A 335 -1.35 -1.14 10.86
C SER A 335 0.03 -0.49 10.74
N ALA A 336 1.05 -1.29 10.40
CA ALA A 336 2.39 -0.81 10.04
C ALA A 336 2.38 0.30 8.96
N LEU A 337 1.47 0.24 7.98
CA LEU A 337 1.38 1.27 6.95
C LEU A 337 0.78 2.57 7.52
N HIS A 338 -0.14 2.47 8.49
CA HIS A 338 -0.73 3.64 9.13
C HIS A 338 0.27 4.31 10.08
N GLU A 339 1.13 3.55 10.75
CA GLU A 339 2.26 4.08 11.52
C GLU A 339 3.21 4.87 10.62
N VAL A 340 3.60 4.28 9.48
CA VAL A 340 4.46 4.95 8.49
C VAL A 340 3.80 6.21 7.94
N ALA A 341 2.52 6.14 7.54
CA ALA A 341 1.76 7.29 7.06
C ALA A 341 1.64 8.38 8.13
N TYR A 342 1.42 8.02 9.39
CA TYR A 342 1.35 8.98 10.49
C TYR A 342 2.68 9.74 10.68
N LEU A 343 3.80 9.04 10.71
CA LEU A 343 5.12 9.66 10.80
C LEU A 343 5.42 10.55 9.59
N ALA A 344 5.03 10.12 8.39
CA ALA A 344 5.19 10.88 7.16
C ALA A 344 4.31 12.15 7.13
N LEU A 345 3.06 12.06 7.57
CA LEU A 345 2.14 13.21 7.71
C LEU A 345 2.71 14.23 8.72
N LEU A 346 3.19 13.78 9.88
CA LEU A 346 3.84 14.66 10.85
C LEU A 346 5.10 15.32 10.28
N ALA A 347 5.90 14.59 9.49
CA ALA A 347 7.06 15.16 8.80
C ALA A 347 6.63 16.21 7.76
N GLY A 348 5.55 15.97 7.02
CA GLY A 348 5.00 16.86 6.00
C GLY A 348 4.43 18.18 6.53
N LEU A 349 4.09 18.27 7.83
CA LEU A 349 3.76 19.55 8.47
C LEU A 349 4.98 20.50 8.57
N GLY A 350 6.20 19.97 8.42
CA GLY A 350 7.43 20.74 8.52
C GLY A 350 7.80 21.11 9.97
N GLY A 351 8.69 22.09 10.10
CA GLY A 351 9.18 22.59 11.39
C GLY A 351 10.35 21.80 12.00
N GLY A 352 10.67 22.11 13.25
CA GLY A 352 11.88 21.64 13.95
C GLY A 352 12.13 20.11 13.95
N PRO A 353 11.11 19.26 14.17
CA PRO A 353 11.31 17.81 14.19
C PRO A 353 11.16 17.11 12.83
N ALA A 354 10.86 17.84 11.74
CA ALA A 354 10.49 17.23 10.45
C ALA A 354 11.56 16.26 9.91
N GLY A 355 12.84 16.64 9.95
CA GLY A 355 13.94 15.75 9.52
C GLY A 355 14.05 14.47 10.36
N TRP A 356 13.81 14.56 11.68
CA TRP A 356 13.78 13.37 12.55
C TRP A 356 12.57 12.49 12.24
N LEU A 357 11.38 13.08 12.04
CA LEU A 357 10.16 12.37 11.70
C LEU A 357 10.28 11.65 10.35
N ALA A 358 10.84 12.32 9.34
CA ALA A 358 11.11 11.73 8.02
C ALA A 358 12.02 10.51 8.12
N ARG A 359 13.14 10.60 8.86
CA ARG A 359 14.05 9.47 9.09
C ARG A 359 13.36 8.30 9.81
N ASN A 360 12.48 8.58 10.77
CA ASN A 360 11.72 7.52 11.45
C ASN A 360 10.65 6.91 10.56
N ALA A 361 9.98 7.69 9.70
CA ALA A 361 9.02 7.18 8.72
C ALA A 361 9.70 6.21 7.74
N VAL A 362 10.88 6.57 7.22
CA VAL A 362 11.70 5.70 6.36
C VAL A 362 12.10 4.43 7.11
N ARG A 363 12.62 4.56 8.33
CA ARG A 363 13.04 3.41 9.15
C ARG A 363 11.88 2.45 9.44
N ALA A 364 10.71 2.97 9.78
CA ALA A 364 9.51 2.17 10.01
C ALA A 364 9.10 1.44 8.72
N ALA A 365 9.10 2.13 7.58
CA ALA A 365 8.80 1.51 6.28
C ALA A 365 9.77 0.36 5.96
N GLU A 366 11.06 0.52 6.23
CA GLU A 366 12.08 -0.51 6.02
C GLU A 366 11.91 -1.71 6.96
N GLN A 367 11.69 -1.46 8.25
CA GLN A 367 11.41 -2.51 9.24
C GLN A 367 10.20 -3.35 8.84
N HIS A 368 9.19 -2.69 8.27
CA HIS A 368 7.96 -3.32 7.80
C HIS A 368 8.02 -3.82 6.35
N LYS A 369 9.19 -3.72 5.69
CA LYS A 369 9.45 -4.17 4.32
C LYS A 369 8.54 -3.52 3.26
N LEU A 370 8.08 -2.32 3.54
CA LEU A 370 7.32 -1.45 2.63
C LEU A 370 8.31 -0.75 1.69
N HIS A 371 8.96 -1.53 0.82
CA HIS A 371 10.14 -1.07 0.08
C HIS A 371 9.86 0.06 -0.91
N PHE A 372 8.65 0.07 -1.50
CA PHE A 372 8.24 1.15 -2.39
C PHE A 372 7.96 2.43 -1.61
N ASP A 373 7.22 2.33 -0.51
CA ASP A 373 6.88 3.48 0.35
C ASP A 373 8.14 4.09 0.99
N ALA A 374 9.10 3.25 1.42
CA ALA A 374 10.40 3.72 1.90
C ALA A 374 11.15 4.54 0.82
N ALA A 375 11.13 4.11 -0.45
CA ALA A 375 11.77 4.83 -1.54
C ALA A 375 11.09 6.18 -1.81
N ARG A 376 9.76 6.23 -1.75
CA ARG A 376 8.97 7.46 -1.90
C ARG A 376 9.25 8.45 -0.79
N LEU A 377 9.32 7.98 0.46
CA LEU A 377 9.66 8.83 1.60
C LEU A 377 11.11 9.34 1.54
N GLN A 378 12.05 8.50 1.10
CA GLN A 378 13.44 8.91 0.89
C GLN A 378 13.56 9.98 -0.19
N TYR A 379 12.79 9.84 -1.29
CA TYR A 379 12.72 10.81 -2.36
C TYR A 379 12.07 12.12 -1.91
N ALA A 380 10.88 12.03 -1.29
CA ALA A 380 10.12 13.17 -0.81
C ALA A 380 10.93 14.01 0.17
N PHE A 381 11.49 13.39 1.21
CA PHE A 381 12.16 14.09 2.30
C PHE A 381 13.69 14.16 2.16
N ALA A 382 14.23 13.97 0.96
CA ALA A 382 15.68 13.98 0.75
C ALA A 382 16.33 15.26 1.29
N SER A 383 15.69 16.41 1.06
CA SER A 383 16.18 17.72 1.50
C SER A 383 15.95 17.96 3.00
N GLU A 384 14.84 17.50 3.58
CA GLU A 384 14.54 17.60 5.00
C GLU A 384 15.42 16.69 5.86
N MET A 385 15.82 15.54 5.33
CA MET A 385 16.73 14.62 6.00
C MET A 385 18.17 15.12 6.05
N ALA A 386 18.53 16.06 5.16
CA ALA A 386 19.73 16.87 5.34
C ALA A 386 19.49 17.85 6.50
N ASP A 387 19.92 17.46 7.71
CA ASP A 387 20.13 18.42 8.79
C ASP A 387 20.97 19.60 8.23
N ARG A 388 20.78 20.84 8.74
CA ARG A 388 21.44 22.05 8.20
C ARG A 388 22.93 21.82 7.88
N GLY A 389 23.25 21.71 6.58
CA GLY A 389 24.63 21.55 6.08
C GLY A 389 25.08 20.11 5.78
N ASN A 390 24.28 19.08 6.03
CA ASN A 390 24.63 17.68 5.75
C ASN A 390 24.13 17.23 4.36
N VAL A 391 24.81 17.69 3.31
CA VAL A 391 24.45 17.32 1.93
C VAL A 391 24.73 15.84 1.63
N GLU A 392 25.64 15.21 2.36
CA GLU A 392 25.92 13.77 2.26
C GLU A 392 24.66 12.94 2.58
N ALA A 393 23.90 13.32 3.61
CA ALA A 393 22.64 12.65 3.95
C ALA A 393 21.56 12.79 2.85
N GLN A 394 21.49 13.94 2.18
CA GLN A 394 20.57 14.14 1.05
C GLN A 394 20.98 13.25 -0.14
N LEU A 395 22.27 13.22 -0.48
CA LEU A 395 22.77 12.41 -1.59
C LEU A 395 22.57 10.91 -1.32
N ASP A 396 22.90 10.44 -0.12
CA ASP A 396 22.66 9.04 0.28
C ASP A 396 21.17 8.67 0.21
N ALA A 397 20.28 9.53 0.71
CA ALA A 397 18.84 9.32 0.61
C ALA A 397 18.35 9.19 -0.85
N LEU A 398 18.82 10.06 -1.75
CA LEU A 398 18.48 10.01 -3.17
C LEU A 398 19.06 8.77 -3.87
N GLU A 399 20.31 8.39 -3.57
CA GLU A 399 20.90 7.16 -4.11
C GLU A 399 20.14 5.92 -3.66
N GLN A 400 19.77 5.88 -2.38
CA GLN A 400 18.96 4.84 -1.78
C GLN A 400 17.56 4.74 -2.41
N ALA A 401 16.89 5.87 -2.65
CA ALA A 401 15.60 5.92 -3.33
C ALA A 401 15.72 5.41 -4.78
N ARG A 402 16.74 5.90 -5.51
CA ARG A 402 17.03 5.48 -6.90
C ARG A 402 17.23 3.97 -7.01
N HIS A 403 18.03 3.39 -6.12
CA HIS A 403 18.27 1.95 -6.09
C HIS A 403 16.99 1.14 -5.82
N ARG A 404 16.14 1.59 -4.89
CA ARG A 404 14.86 0.92 -4.58
C ARG A 404 13.87 1.03 -5.73
N PHE A 405 13.70 2.20 -6.34
CA PHE A 405 12.83 2.38 -7.51
C PHE A 405 13.29 1.55 -8.71
N ALA A 406 14.59 1.51 -8.98
CA ALA A 406 15.14 0.67 -10.05
C ALA A 406 14.84 -0.82 -9.83
N ARG A 407 15.02 -1.32 -8.60
CA ARG A 407 14.69 -2.71 -8.24
C ARG A 407 13.19 -3.01 -8.34
N ALA A 408 12.35 -2.02 -8.04
CA ALA A 408 10.91 -2.12 -8.16
C ALA A 408 10.41 -2.04 -9.61
N GLY A 409 11.25 -1.60 -10.55
CA GLY A 409 10.85 -1.34 -11.94
C GLY A 409 10.07 -0.03 -12.11
N ALA A 410 10.05 0.84 -11.10
CA ALA A 410 9.38 2.14 -11.10
C ALA A 410 10.22 3.19 -11.87
N ARG A 411 10.30 3.02 -13.20
CA ARG A 411 11.23 3.77 -14.07
C ARG A 411 11.03 5.29 -14.03
N ASP A 412 9.78 5.74 -13.95
CA ASP A 412 9.46 7.16 -13.95
C ASP A 412 9.91 7.86 -12.65
N TRP A 413 9.76 7.19 -11.50
CA TRP A 413 10.34 7.68 -10.24
C TRP A 413 11.86 7.65 -10.30
N ALA A 414 12.47 6.54 -10.72
CA ALA A 414 13.94 6.43 -10.80
C ALA A 414 14.55 7.55 -11.65
N ARG A 415 13.92 7.92 -12.77
CA ARG A 415 14.34 9.05 -13.62
C ARG A 415 14.23 10.40 -12.90
N ARG A 416 13.18 10.65 -12.10
CA ARG A 416 13.05 11.88 -11.32
C ARG A 416 14.09 11.97 -10.21
N VAL A 417 14.31 10.87 -9.49
CA VAL A 417 15.36 10.81 -8.47
C VAL A 417 16.72 11.10 -9.09
N GLU A 418 17.02 10.56 -10.28
CA GLU A 418 18.26 10.85 -11.00
C GLU A 418 18.42 12.34 -11.34
N GLN A 419 17.34 12.99 -11.79
CA GLN A 419 17.34 14.43 -12.08
C GLN A 419 17.63 15.25 -10.82
N GLN A 420 16.99 14.92 -9.69
CA GLN A 420 17.23 15.59 -8.42
C GLN A 420 18.63 15.31 -7.85
N LEU A 421 19.13 14.08 -7.98
CA LEU A 421 20.47 13.69 -7.57
C LEU A 421 21.52 14.48 -8.37
N THR A 422 21.37 14.55 -9.69
CA THR A 422 22.25 15.33 -10.56
C THR A 422 22.24 16.81 -10.17
N ALA A 423 21.06 17.38 -9.90
CA ALA A 423 20.94 18.77 -9.47
C ALA A 423 21.59 19.02 -8.11
N ALA A 424 21.40 18.12 -7.14
CA ALA A 424 22.01 18.20 -5.81
C ALA A 424 23.54 18.10 -5.88
N GLN A 425 24.07 17.17 -6.68
CA GLN A 425 25.52 17.02 -6.92
C GLN A 425 26.11 18.29 -7.55
N ALA A 426 25.44 18.85 -8.58
CA ALA A 426 25.88 20.10 -9.20
C ALA A 426 25.90 21.28 -8.20
N ALA A 427 24.93 21.36 -7.29
CA ALA A 427 24.89 22.39 -6.25
C ALA A 427 26.04 22.23 -5.22
N VAL A 428 26.39 20.99 -4.84
CA VAL A 428 27.55 20.72 -3.97
C VAL A 428 28.85 21.13 -4.66
N ALA A 429 29.00 20.75 -5.93
CA ALA A 429 30.15 21.05 -6.75
C ALA A 429 30.38 22.57 -6.85
N ASP A 430 29.31 23.32 -7.11
CA ASP A 430 29.34 24.79 -7.19
C ASP A 430 29.66 25.43 -5.84
N ALA A 431 29.07 24.94 -4.75
CA ALA A 431 29.38 25.41 -3.39
C ALA A 431 30.86 25.15 -3.01
N ALA A 432 31.39 23.97 -3.33
CA ALA A 432 32.80 23.63 -3.09
C ALA A 432 33.75 24.53 -3.91
N LEU A 433 33.40 24.83 -5.16
CA LEU A 433 34.13 25.77 -6.00
C LEU A 433 34.15 27.18 -5.40
N HIS A 434 33.01 27.65 -4.89
CA HIS A 434 32.86 28.93 -4.21
C HIS A 434 33.57 29.02 -2.85
N VAL A 435 33.83 27.89 -2.18
CA VAL A 435 34.65 27.84 -0.96
C VAL A 435 36.14 27.82 -1.31
N ALA A 436 36.53 27.14 -2.39
CA ALA A 436 37.93 27.09 -2.82
C ALA A 436 38.40 28.44 -3.40
N LEU A 437 37.57 29.08 -4.23
CA LEU A 437 37.85 30.36 -4.87
C LEU A 437 37.14 31.49 -4.13
N THR A 438 37.82 32.63 -3.95
CA THR A 438 37.09 33.86 -3.60
C THR A 438 36.13 34.25 -4.72
N GLU A 439 35.07 35.01 -4.42
CA GLU A 439 34.08 35.46 -5.42
C GLU A 439 34.75 36.09 -6.67
N GLN A 440 35.78 36.90 -6.45
CA GLN A 440 36.53 37.56 -7.52
C GLN A 440 37.46 36.61 -8.28
N GLU A 441 38.00 35.58 -7.63
CA GLU A 441 38.75 34.52 -8.32
C GLU A 441 37.82 33.68 -9.21
N ALA A 442 36.63 33.33 -8.74
CA ALA A 442 35.64 32.57 -9.51
C ALA A 442 35.14 33.36 -10.74
N ARG A 443 34.79 34.64 -10.56
CA ARG A 443 34.36 35.53 -11.66
C ARG A 443 35.43 35.69 -12.73
N VAL A 444 36.68 35.94 -12.32
CA VAL A 444 37.81 36.08 -13.24
C VAL A 444 38.12 34.76 -13.96
N ALA A 445 38.07 33.62 -13.26
CA ALA A 445 38.30 32.31 -13.86
C ALA A 445 37.24 31.94 -14.90
N ALA A 446 35.95 32.23 -14.63
CA ALA A 446 34.86 31.97 -15.56
C ALA A 446 34.98 32.77 -16.87
N LEU A 447 35.26 34.09 -16.78
CA LEU A 447 35.48 34.93 -17.97
C LEU A 447 36.76 34.55 -18.72
N ALA A 448 37.78 34.08 -18.00
CA ALA A 448 38.99 33.55 -18.64
C ALA A 448 38.72 32.24 -19.40
N ALA A 449 37.89 31.35 -18.86
CA ALA A 449 37.50 30.09 -19.48
C ALA A 449 36.61 30.25 -20.72
N SER A 450 35.82 31.34 -20.79
CA SER A 450 35.04 31.71 -21.98
C SER A 450 35.89 32.30 -23.11
N GLY A 451 37.19 32.50 -22.90
CA GLY A 451 38.16 32.93 -23.92
C GLY A 451 38.51 34.42 -23.90
N MET A 452 37.97 35.19 -22.96
CA MET A 452 38.33 36.61 -22.82
C MET A 452 39.80 36.76 -22.40
N THR A 453 40.48 37.80 -22.88
CA THR A 453 41.85 38.15 -22.47
C THR A 453 41.86 38.92 -21.14
N ASN A 454 42.99 38.99 -20.44
CA ASN A 454 43.07 39.76 -19.18
C ASN A 454 42.73 41.24 -19.36
N LYS A 455 42.94 41.83 -20.55
CA LYS A 455 42.52 43.20 -20.87
C LYS A 455 41.00 43.33 -21.00
N GLN A 456 40.34 42.37 -21.64
CA GLN A 456 38.88 42.37 -21.76
C GLN A 456 38.21 42.15 -20.39
N ILE A 457 38.70 41.20 -19.61
CA ILE A 457 38.21 40.93 -18.24
C ILE A 457 38.42 42.15 -17.34
N ALA A 458 39.56 42.83 -17.46
CA ALA A 458 39.86 44.06 -16.73
C ALA A 458 38.84 45.16 -17.03
N VAL A 459 38.44 45.32 -18.29
CA VAL A 459 37.40 46.27 -18.68
C VAL A 459 36.03 45.84 -18.12
N GLU A 460 35.67 44.56 -18.26
CA GLU A 460 34.36 44.03 -17.81
C GLU A 460 34.15 44.16 -16.30
N LEU A 461 35.20 43.88 -15.51
CA LEU A 461 35.14 43.87 -14.05
C LEU A 461 35.65 45.17 -13.40
N PHE A 462 36.01 46.19 -14.19
CA PHE A 462 36.61 47.45 -13.72
C PHE A 462 37.89 47.23 -12.87
N LEU A 463 38.75 46.32 -13.31
CA LEU A 463 40.01 45.96 -12.67
C LEU A 463 41.21 46.31 -13.55
N SER A 464 42.43 46.31 -13.01
CA SER A 464 43.64 46.36 -13.85
C SER A 464 43.94 44.98 -14.46
N PRO A 465 44.53 44.90 -15.67
CA PRO A 465 44.96 43.62 -16.24
C PRO A 465 45.94 42.84 -15.33
N ARG A 466 46.72 43.55 -14.52
CA ARG A 466 47.63 42.95 -13.52
C ARG A 466 46.87 42.33 -12.34
N THR A 467 45.77 42.95 -11.91
CA THR A 467 44.87 42.41 -10.88
C THR A 467 44.20 41.13 -11.37
N VAL A 468 43.74 41.11 -12.62
CA VAL A 468 43.19 39.90 -13.27
C VAL A 468 44.23 38.76 -13.29
N SER A 469 45.47 39.04 -13.69
CA SER A 469 46.57 38.07 -13.62
C SER A 469 46.80 37.55 -12.20
N GLY A 470 46.70 38.41 -11.19
CA GLY A 470 46.83 38.04 -9.77
C GLY A 470 45.72 37.10 -9.29
N HIS A 471 44.46 37.35 -9.68
CA HIS A 471 43.35 36.44 -9.38
C HIS A 471 43.54 35.08 -10.05
N LEU A 472 43.94 35.06 -11.34
CA LEU A 472 44.22 33.81 -12.05
C LEU A 472 45.38 33.04 -11.42
N TYR A 473 46.45 33.72 -11.02
CA TYR A 473 47.60 33.11 -10.35
C TYR A 473 47.20 32.39 -9.05
N ARG A 474 46.26 32.94 -8.28
CA ARG A 474 45.73 32.30 -7.06
C ARG A 474 44.72 31.20 -7.37
N ALA A 475 43.89 31.39 -8.40
CA ALA A 475 42.88 30.41 -8.80
C ALA A 475 43.48 29.13 -9.39
N PHE A 476 44.57 29.23 -10.16
CA PHE A 476 45.22 28.10 -10.82
C PHE A 476 45.58 26.93 -9.89
N PRO A 477 46.35 27.14 -8.80
CA PRO A 477 46.66 26.06 -7.86
C PRO A 477 45.42 25.55 -7.12
N LYS A 478 44.45 26.41 -6.82
CA LYS A 478 43.17 26.02 -6.19
C LYS A 478 42.32 25.12 -7.10
N LEU A 479 42.44 25.30 -8.41
CA LEU A 479 41.75 24.52 -9.44
C LEU A 479 42.59 23.35 -9.97
N GLY A 480 43.83 23.18 -9.50
CA GLY A 480 44.75 22.14 -9.99
C GLY A 480 45.16 22.32 -11.46
N VAL A 481 45.11 23.54 -12.01
CA VAL A 481 45.50 23.82 -13.40
C VAL A 481 46.79 24.63 -13.47
N THR A 482 47.59 24.37 -14.50
CA THR A 482 48.84 25.11 -14.76
C THR A 482 48.72 26.05 -15.98
N THR A 483 47.65 25.93 -16.76
CA THR A 483 47.45 26.71 -17.99
C THR A 483 46.05 27.31 -18.06
N ARG A 484 45.94 28.44 -18.77
CA ARG A 484 44.64 29.09 -19.05
C ARG A 484 43.70 28.17 -19.84
N ALA A 485 44.25 27.36 -20.75
CA ALA A 485 43.48 26.41 -21.54
C ALA A 485 42.80 25.36 -20.65
N GLY A 486 43.47 24.93 -19.57
CA GLY A 486 42.92 23.99 -18.60
C GLY A 486 41.79 24.54 -17.73
N LEU A 487 41.56 25.86 -17.69
CA LEU A 487 40.49 26.46 -16.87
C LEU A 487 39.10 25.96 -17.27
N ARG A 488 38.85 25.78 -18.57
CA ARG A 488 37.53 25.32 -19.05
C ARG A 488 37.26 23.91 -18.54
N ASP A 489 38.22 23.02 -18.72
CA ASP A 489 38.09 21.62 -18.30
C ASP A 489 38.04 21.51 -16.79
N ALA A 490 38.83 22.31 -16.05
CA ALA A 490 38.80 22.30 -14.59
C ALA A 490 37.53 22.88 -14.00
N LEU A 491 36.97 23.96 -14.56
CA LEU A 491 35.67 24.49 -14.13
C LEU A 491 34.52 23.56 -14.53
N THR A 492 34.66 22.80 -15.62
CA THR A 492 33.68 21.79 -16.02
C THR A 492 33.79 20.55 -15.13
N ALA A 493 35.00 20.06 -14.85
CA ALA A 493 35.26 18.94 -13.96
C ALA A 493 34.90 19.26 -12.51
N ALA A 494 35.09 20.51 -12.06
CA ALA A 494 34.66 20.97 -10.74
C ALA A 494 33.14 21.20 -10.64
N ARG A 495 32.39 21.11 -11.74
CA ARG A 495 30.91 21.09 -11.77
C ARG A 495 30.34 19.67 -11.93
N LEU A 496 31.18 18.71 -12.32
CA LEU A 496 30.84 17.30 -12.58
C LEU A 496 31.39 16.35 -11.50
N ARG A 497 32.19 16.85 -10.55
CA ARG A 497 32.62 16.18 -9.33
C ARG A 497 31.88 16.80 -8.17
#